data_AF-A0A351XDC2-F1
#
_entry.id   AF-A0A351XDC2-F1
#
_cell.length_a   1.000
_cell.length_b   1.000
_cell.length_c   1.000
_cell.angle_alpha   90.00
_cell.angle_beta   90.00
_cell.angle_gamma   90.00
#
_symmetry.space_group_name_H-M   'P 1'
#
loop_
_entity.id
_entity.type
_entity.pdbx_description
1 polymer ?
#
loop_
_entity_poly.entity_id
_entity_poly.type
_entity_poly.pdbx_seq_one_letter_code
_entity_poly.pdbx_strand_id
1 'polypeptide(L)'
;FEKEFTGLTGGRERAPGFFQSVDGAPALGYRAPRAAAGHDGSGCGVGLAVAGSVTDASVSTATSVRLGAGVRPPRSAPVVVLTGELGAPILAPLVESTGRTDVRVLPVQNRFFGGNVGVTGLMVGEDVARVLADQPTGHRYLLPDVCLSNGRFLDGMQPEDLPRAVEVVATDGASLREALSIVGAGR
;
A
#
# COMPACT_ATOMS: atom_id res chain seq x y z
N PHE A 1 13.71 -1.82 2.08
CA PHE A 1 13.40 -0.45 1.63
C PHE A 1 14.61 0.27 1.03
N GLU A 2 15.48 0.96 1.80
CA GLU A 2 16.55 1.82 1.24
C GLU A 2 17.50 1.09 0.26
N LYS A 3 17.92 -0.14 0.61
CA LYS A 3 18.74 -0.98 -0.27
C LYS A 3 18.03 -1.35 -1.57
N GLU A 4 16.74 -1.69 -1.51
CA GLU A 4 15.94 -2.00 -2.70
C GLU A 4 15.71 -0.76 -3.57
N PHE A 5 15.48 0.39 -2.93
CA PHE A 5 15.29 1.67 -3.60
C PHE A 5 16.55 2.12 -4.35
N THR A 6 17.73 1.88 -3.79
CA THR A 6 19.02 2.13 -4.45
C THR A 6 19.42 1.04 -5.46
N GLY A 7 18.63 -0.03 -5.59
CA GLY A 7 18.87 -1.11 -6.56
C GLY A 7 19.82 -2.21 -6.10
N LEU A 8 20.19 -2.22 -4.83
CA LEU A 8 20.95 -3.30 -4.21
C LEU A 8 19.98 -4.42 -3.81
N THR A 9 19.75 -5.38 -4.70
CA THR A 9 18.96 -6.60 -4.43
C THR A 9 19.70 -7.52 -3.46
N GLY A 10 19.57 -7.27 -2.17
CA GLY A 10 19.74 -8.31 -1.15
C GLY A 10 18.52 -9.22 -1.20
N GLY A 11 18.65 -10.40 -1.80
CA GLY A 11 17.56 -11.36 -1.93
C GLY A 11 16.86 -11.64 -0.60
N ARG A 12 15.58 -11.31 -0.52
CA ARG A 12 14.66 -11.86 0.47
C ARG A 12 13.39 -12.27 -0.24
N GLU A 13 13.18 -13.58 -0.37
CA GLU A 13 11.83 -14.13 -0.39
C GLU A 13 11.14 -13.66 0.89
N ARG A 14 10.03 -12.93 0.76
CA ARG A 14 9.20 -12.54 1.90
C ARG A 14 8.42 -13.77 2.36
N ALA A 15 8.84 -14.41 3.45
CA ALA A 15 7.92 -15.16 4.28
C ALA A 15 7.16 -14.16 5.19
N PRO A 16 5.81 -14.11 5.16
CA PRO A 16 5.06 -13.19 6.01
C PRO A 16 5.04 -13.71 7.45
N GLY A 17 5.51 -12.92 8.41
CA GLY A 17 5.38 -13.27 9.82
C GLY A 17 6.18 -12.36 10.77
N PHE A 18 5.46 -11.58 11.58
CA PHE A 18 5.99 -10.73 12.65
C PHE A 18 6.37 -11.52 13.92
N PHE A 19 6.03 -12.81 14.02
CA PHE A 19 6.04 -13.59 15.28
C PHE A 19 6.99 -14.81 15.30
N GLN A 20 8.18 -14.74 14.69
CA GLN A 20 9.18 -15.81 14.81
C GLN A 20 10.30 -15.51 15.83
N SER A 21 10.28 -14.36 16.51
CA SER A 21 11.23 -14.07 17.60
C SER A 21 10.60 -14.22 18.98
N VAL A 22 9.94 -15.35 19.24
CA VAL A 22 9.75 -15.91 20.59
C VAL A 22 9.74 -17.42 20.46
N ASP A 23 10.91 -18.03 20.29
CA ASP A 23 11.09 -19.44 20.64
C ASP A 23 11.93 -19.46 21.92
N GLY A 24 11.23 -19.60 23.06
CA GLY A 24 11.85 -19.48 24.38
C GLY A 24 10.94 -19.16 25.56
N ALA A 25 9.60 -19.17 25.41
CA ALA A 25 8.69 -19.13 26.55
C ALA A 25 8.20 -20.55 26.85
N PRO A 26 8.55 -21.16 28.00
CA PRO A 26 8.01 -22.47 28.38
C PRO A 26 6.48 -22.42 28.45
N ALA A 27 5.82 -23.46 27.94
CA ALA A 27 4.37 -23.61 27.95
C ALA A 27 3.85 -23.92 29.38
N LEU A 28 3.98 -22.97 30.30
CA LEU A 28 3.34 -23.00 31.60
C LEU A 28 2.39 -21.81 31.73
N GLY A 29 1.12 -22.11 31.47
CA GLY A 29 -0.01 -21.54 32.20
C GLY A 29 -0.29 -20.05 31.98
N TYR A 30 -1.05 -19.73 30.93
CA TYR A 30 -2.11 -18.72 31.03
C TYR A 30 -3.19 -18.95 29.98
N ARG A 31 -4.01 -20.00 30.17
CA ARG A 31 -5.29 -20.13 29.47
C ARG A 31 -6.40 -19.79 30.45
N ALA A 32 -7.03 -18.64 30.28
CA ALA A 32 -8.24 -18.28 31.00
C ALA A 32 -9.40 -19.22 30.61
N PRO A 33 -10.14 -19.80 31.56
CA PRO A 33 -11.30 -20.66 31.25
C PRO A 33 -12.39 -19.85 30.57
N ARG A 34 -12.82 -20.27 29.38
CA ARG A 34 -14.10 -19.81 28.80
C ARG A 34 -15.19 -20.71 29.35
N ALA A 35 -16.23 -20.11 29.93
CA ALA A 35 -17.42 -20.82 30.38
C ALA A 35 -18.02 -21.64 29.23
N ALA A 36 -18.31 -22.92 29.51
CA ALA A 36 -18.94 -23.84 28.57
C ALA A 36 -20.46 -23.85 28.77
N ALA A 37 -21.20 -23.60 27.70
CA ALA A 37 -22.57 -24.06 27.41
C ALA A 37 -22.96 -23.50 26.04
N GLY A 38 -23.48 -24.22 25.05
CA GLY A 38 -23.69 -25.64 24.82
C GLY A 38 -23.90 -25.82 23.31
N HIS A 39 -23.67 -27.04 22.83
CA HIS A 39 -24.10 -27.53 21.51
C HIS A 39 -25.66 -27.55 21.52
N ASP A 40 -26.39 -27.38 20.42
CA ASP A 40 -26.69 -28.42 19.42
C ASP A 40 -27.38 -27.76 18.21
N GLY A 41 -27.12 -28.22 16.98
CA GLY A 41 -28.00 -27.87 15.86
C GLY A 41 -27.42 -27.94 14.45
N SER A 42 -27.67 -29.09 13.81
CA SER A 42 -28.09 -29.25 12.41
C SER A 42 -27.19 -28.76 11.26
N GLY A 43 -26.87 -29.70 10.37
CA GLY A 43 -25.99 -29.51 9.22
C GLY A 43 -26.60 -28.71 8.07
N CYS A 44 -25.77 -28.48 7.05
CA CYS A 44 -26.06 -28.72 5.63
C CYS A 44 -24.76 -28.51 4.87
N GLY A 45 -24.28 -29.59 4.22
CA GLY A 45 -23.07 -29.54 3.42
C GLY A 45 -23.32 -28.98 2.01
N VAL A 46 -22.23 -28.57 1.37
CA VAL A 46 -22.02 -28.75 -0.06
C VAL A 46 -20.52 -28.77 -0.28
N GLY A 47 -20.02 -29.95 -0.66
CA GLY A 47 -18.69 -30.10 -1.23
C GLY A 47 -18.73 -29.66 -2.69
N LEU A 48 -17.65 -29.02 -3.14
CA LEU A 48 -17.30 -29.02 -4.54
C LEU A 48 -15.79 -29.03 -4.66
N ALA A 49 -15.26 -30.22 -4.92
CA ALA A 49 -13.90 -30.42 -5.41
C ALA A 49 -13.92 -30.23 -6.93
N VAL A 50 -12.98 -29.44 -7.46
CA VAL A 50 -12.57 -29.50 -8.86
C VAL A 50 -11.06 -29.65 -8.88
N ALA A 51 -10.63 -30.84 -9.28
CA ALA A 51 -9.32 -31.09 -9.83
C ALA A 51 -9.35 -30.70 -11.31
N GLY A 52 -8.34 -29.94 -11.76
CA GLY A 52 -8.20 -29.52 -13.14
C GLY A 52 -6.76 -29.10 -13.41
N SER A 53 -5.94 -30.07 -13.82
CA SER A 53 -4.64 -29.86 -14.45
C SER A 53 -4.83 -29.14 -15.78
N VAL A 54 -4.11 -28.04 -16.03
CA VAL A 54 -3.82 -27.53 -17.37
C VAL A 54 -2.41 -26.95 -17.42
N THR A 55 -1.73 -27.31 -18.50
CA THR A 55 -0.36 -26.98 -18.86
C THR A 55 -0.22 -25.55 -19.40
N ASP A 56 1.03 -25.06 -19.35
CA ASP A 56 1.58 -23.87 -19.99
C ASP A 56 1.05 -23.61 -21.43
N ALA A 57 0.45 -22.44 -21.64
CA ALA A 57 0.47 -21.70 -22.91
C ALA A 57 -0.11 -20.29 -22.74
N SER A 58 0.74 -19.30 -23.01
CA SER A 58 0.45 -17.88 -23.18
C SER A 58 -0.64 -17.61 -24.22
N VAL A 59 -1.71 -16.88 -23.82
CA VAL A 59 -2.42 -15.92 -24.68
C VAL A 59 -2.94 -14.77 -23.80
N SER A 60 -2.29 -13.62 -23.92
CA SER A 60 -2.75 -12.35 -23.37
C SER A 60 -4.02 -11.90 -24.09
N THR A 61 -5.17 -12.03 -23.42
CA THR A 61 -6.39 -11.31 -23.78
C THR A 61 -6.64 -10.28 -22.70
N ALA A 62 -5.95 -9.14 -22.82
CA ALA A 62 -6.21 -7.98 -21.98
C ALA A 62 -7.61 -7.45 -22.31
N THR A 63 -8.60 -7.84 -21.50
CA THR A 63 -9.89 -7.16 -21.44
C THR A 63 -9.64 -5.72 -21.02
N SER A 64 -9.74 -4.79 -21.97
CA SER A 64 -9.55 -3.37 -21.70
C SER A 64 -10.70 -2.84 -20.84
N VAL A 65 -10.43 -2.70 -19.54
CA VAL A 65 -11.33 -2.00 -18.61
C VAL A 65 -11.16 -0.51 -18.84
N ARG A 66 -12.23 0.18 -19.27
CA ARG A 66 -12.27 1.64 -19.31
C ARG A 66 -12.40 2.15 -17.87
N LEU A 67 -11.31 2.68 -17.34
CA LEU A 67 -11.26 3.32 -16.03
C LEU A 67 -11.88 4.73 -16.12
N GLY A 68 -12.64 5.09 -15.09
CA GLY A 68 -13.46 6.29 -14.98
C GLY A 68 -12.72 7.62 -15.17
N ALA A 69 -13.53 8.68 -15.28
CA ALA A 69 -13.22 10.02 -15.76
C ALA A 69 -12.24 10.86 -14.91
N GLY A 70 -11.05 10.35 -14.65
CA GLY A 70 -9.88 11.13 -14.26
C GLY A 70 -8.83 11.02 -15.37
N VAL A 71 -8.51 12.12 -16.05
CA VAL A 71 -7.36 12.12 -16.98
C VAL A 71 -6.12 11.79 -16.15
N ARG A 72 -5.62 10.55 -16.26
CA ARG A 72 -4.39 10.15 -15.59
C ARG A 72 -3.28 11.08 -16.10
N PRO A 73 -2.54 11.76 -15.22
CA PRO A 73 -1.48 12.65 -15.64
C PRO A 73 -0.51 11.92 -16.58
N PRO A 74 0.07 12.62 -17.57
CA PRO A 74 1.06 12.01 -18.45
C PRO A 74 2.23 11.47 -17.61
N ARG A 75 2.94 10.47 -18.13
CA ARG A 75 4.06 9.84 -17.40
C ARG A 75 5.17 10.83 -17.04
N SER A 76 5.30 11.93 -17.79
CA SER A 76 6.23 13.04 -17.54
C SER A 76 5.74 14.04 -16.48
N ALA A 77 4.54 13.86 -15.92
CA ALA A 77 4.03 14.76 -14.89
C ALA A 77 4.86 14.66 -13.61
N PRO A 78 5.05 15.79 -12.89
CA PRO A 78 5.78 15.74 -11.63
C PRO A 78 5.05 14.86 -10.61
N VAL A 79 5.84 14.08 -9.87
CA VAL A 79 5.38 13.04 -8.96
C VAL A 79 5.40 13.54 -7.52
N VAL A 80 4.36 13.21 -6.78
CA VAL A 80 4.20 13.56 -5.37
C VAL A 80 4.00 12.28 -4.58
N VAL A 81 4.92 11.97 -3.67
CA VAL A 81 4.84 10.76 -2.83
C VAL A 81 4.18 11.12 -1.51
N LEU A 82 3.01 10.55 -1.23
CA LEU A 82 2.29 10.73 0.02
C LEU A 82 2.91 9.83 1.10
N THR A 83 3.10 10.37 2.30
CA THR A 83 3.60 9.60 3.45
C THR A 83 3.17 10.26 4.75
N GLY A 84 3.23 9.54 5.87
CA GLY A 84 3.01 10.14 7.19
C GLY A 84 4.17 11.07 7.57
N GLU A 85 3.94 11.98 8.53
CA GLU A 85 4.95 12.93 9.01
C GLU A 85 6.26 12.26 9.47
N LEU A 86 6.19 11.07 10.07
CA LEU A 86 7.37 10.30 10.52
C LEU A 86 8.11 9.63 9.36
N GLY A 87 7.43 9.36 8.24
CA GLY A 87 8.03 8.78 7.04
C GLY A 87 8.74 9.82 6.15
N ALA A 88 8.29 11.07 6.19
CA ALA A 88 8.85 12.16 5.40
C ALA A 88 10.37 12.37 5.56
N PRO A 89 10.97 12.42 6.77
CA PRO A 89 12.41 12.62 6.92
C PRO A 89 13.26 11.45 6.41
N ILE A 90 12.68 10.26 6.28
CA ILE A 90 13.36 9.09 5.70
C ILE A 90 13.25 9.13 4.17
N LEU A 91 12.08 9.48 3.66
CA LEU A 91 11.80 9.40 2.23
C LEU A 91 12.37 10.59 1.45
N ALA A 92 12.41 11.79 2.04
CA ALA A 92 12.96 12.99 1.42
C ALA A 92 14.41 12.81 0.93
N PRO A 93 15.39 12.39 1.75
CA PRO A 93 16.77 12.21 1.28
C PRO A 93 16.89 11.09 0.24
N LEU A 94 16.06 10.05 0.30
CA LEU A 94 16.04 8.98 -0.71
C LEU A 94 15.58 9.54 -2.07
N VAL A 95 14.49 10.30 -2.08
CA VAL A 95 13.99 10.95 -3.30
C VAL A 95 15.02 11.95 -3.84
N GLU A 96 15.62 12.78 -2.99
CA GLU A 96 16.67 13.73 -3.37
C GLU A 96 17.89 13.02 -3.98
N SER A 97 18.29 11.87 -3.43
CA SER A 97 19.41 11.08 -3.95
C SER A 97 19.22 10.58 -5.39
N THR A 98 17.98 10.56 -5.89
CA THR A 98 17.69 10.22 -7.30
C THR A 98 18.06 11.34 -8.27
N GLY A 99 18.33 12.56 -7.77
CA GLY A 99 18.66 13.74 -8.58
C GLY A 99 17.48 14.31 -9.36
N ARG A 100 16.25 13.86 -9.08
CA ARG A 100 15.03 14.30 -9.77
C ARG A 100 14.40 15.50 -9.07
N THR A 101 14.23 16.58 -9.82
CA THR A 101 13.59 17.82 -9.35
C THR A 101 12.06 17.81 -9.52
N ASP A 102 11.53 16.84 -10.27
CA ASP A 102 10.12 16.65 -10.53
C ASP A 102 9.45 15.68 -9.54
N VAL A 103 10.17 15.18 -8.54
CA VAL A 103 9.62 14.35 -7.45
C VAL A 103 9.71 15.10 -6.14
N ARG A 104 8.62 15.12 -5.37
CA ARG A 104 8.61 15.63 -3.99
C ARG A 104 7.86 14.70 -3.05
N VAL A 105 8.22 14.75 -1.77
CA VAL A 105 7.50 14.06 -0.69
C VAL A 105 6.49 15.04 -0.09
N LEU A 106 5.25 14.58 0.08
CA LEU A 106 4.17 15.34 0.69
C LEU A 106 3.74 14.65 1.99
N PRO A 107 4.14 15.17 3.17
CA PRO A 107 3.69 14.65 4.45
C PRO A 107 2.20 14.90 4.64
N VAL A 108 1.48 13.89 5.11
CA VAL A 108 0.07 13.99 5.51
C VAL A 108 -0.01 13.92 7.03
N GLN A 109 -0.51 15.00 7.62
CA GLN A 109 -0.79 15.05 9.06
C GLN A 109 -2.01 14.19 9.39
N ASN A 110 -1.83 13.25 10.31
CA ASN A 110 -2.90 12.40 10.82
C ASN A 110 -3.71 13.15 11.89
N ARG A 111 -4.82 13.78 11.51
CA ARG A 111 -5.70 14.46 12.48
C ARG A 111 -6.76 13.51 13.02
N PHE A 112 -7.10 12.47 12.26
CA PHE A 112 -8.11 11.50 12.66
C PHE A 112 -7.77 10.80 13.98
N PHE A 113 -6.49 10.45 14.20
CA PHE A 113 -6.00 9.89 15.46
C PHE A 113 -5.43 10.95 16.42
N GLY A 114 -5.85 12.22 16.28
CA GLY A 114 -5.51 13.30 17.21
C GLY A 114 -4.12 13.91 17.05
N GLY A 115 -3.44 13.73 15.91
CA GLY A 115 -2.18 14.44 15.58
C GLY A 115 -0.90 13.82 16.16
N ASN A 116 -1.00 12.96 17.16
CA ASN A 116 0.18 12.43 17.86
C ASN A 116 0.86 11.25 17.16
N VAL A 117 0.26 10.74 16.08
CA VAL A 117 0.70 9.52 15.40
C VAL A 117 0.94 9.81 13.92
N GLY A 118 2.21 9.96 13.53
CA GLY A 118 2.60 10.35 12.17
C GLY A 118 3.06 9.20 11.26
N VAL A 119 2.64 7.95 11.51
CA VAL A 119 3.05 6.80 10.67
C VAL A 119 2.19 6.69 9.41
N THR A 120 2.81 6.25 8.31
CA THR A 120 2.17 6.08 7.00
C THR A 120 0.97 5.13 7.04
N GLY A 121 1.07 4.00 7.75
CA GLY A 121 0.00 2.99 7.81
C GLY A 121 -1.27 3.40 8.57
N LEU A 122 -1.27 4.58 9.22
CA LEU A 122 -2.43 5.09 9.95
C LEU A 122 -3.02 6.37 9.31
N MET A 123 -2.62 6.69 8.08
CA MET A 123 -3.26 7.74 7.30
C MET A 123 -4.66 7.31 6.89
N VAL A 124 -5.62 8.22 7.00
CA VAL A 124 -7.02 7.99 6.60
C VAL A 124 -7.39 8.82 5.37
N GLY A 125 -8.48 8.45 4.70
CA GLY A 125 -8.93 9.11 3.48
C GLY A 125 -9.23 10.59 3.67
N GLU A 126 -9.87 10.98 4.77
CA GLU A 126 -10.18 12.38 5.08
C GLU A 126 -8.91 13.26 5.17
N ASP A 127 -7.89 12.78 5.88
CA ASP A 127 -6.63 13.50 6.03
C ASP A 127 -5.89 13.64 4.70
N VAL A 128 -5.89 12.57 3.89
CA VAL A 128 -5.31 12.57 2.55
C VAL A 128 -6.09 13.51 1.62
N ALA A 129 -7.42 13.45 1.62
CA ALA A 129 -8.29 14.30 0.81
C ALA A 129 -8.06 15.79 1.10
N ARG A 130 -7.98 16.15 2.38
CA ARG A 130 -7.68 17.53 2.80
C ARG A 130 -6.35 18.01 2.23
N VAL A 131 -5.29 17.21 2.36
CA VAL A 131 -3.97 17.58 1.83
C VAL A 131 -3.97 17.66 0.31
N LEU A 132 -4.66 16.75 -0.37
CA LEU A 132 -4.76 16.72 -1.84
C LEU A 132 -5.61 17.87 -2.43
N ALA A 133 -6.56 18.42 -1.67
CA ALA A 133 -7.40 19.53 -2.12
C ALA A 133 -6.55 20.77 -2.47
N ASP A 134 -5.51 21.05 -1.68
CA ASP A 134 -4.61 22.18 -1.87
C ASP A 134 -3.53 21.93 -2.94
N GLN A 135 -3.48 20.73 -3.52
CA GLN A 135 -2.45 20.38 -4.49
C GLN A 135 -2.87 20.70 -5.94
N PRO A 136 -1.91 21.12 -6.78
CA PRO A 136 -2.14 21.40 -8.19
C PRO A 136 -2.64 20.19 -8.98
N THR A 137 -3.52 20.40 -9.95
CA THR A 137 -3.94 19.34 -10.88
C THR A 137 -2.82 18.98 -11.85
N GLY A 138 -2.84 17.75 -12.39
CA GLY A 138 -1.87 17.30 -13.38
C GLY A 138 -0.58 16.69 -12.81
N HIS A 139 -0.52 16.47 -11.48
CA HIS A 139 0.53 15.71 -10.82
C HIS A 139 0.14 14.26 -10.58
N ARG A 140 1.14 13.37 -10.54
CA ARG A 140 0.95 11.97 -10.13
C ARG A 140 1.11 11.86 -8.62
N TYR A 141 0.06 11.50 -7.90
CA TYR A 141 0.12 11.25 -6.47
C TYR A 141 0.32 9.76 -6.22
N LEU A 142 1.43 9.39 -5.59
CA LEU A 142 1.68 8.01 -5.16
C LEU A 142 1.22 7.83 -3.73
N LEU A 143 0.34 6.86 -3.51
CA LEU A 143 -0.19 6.49 -2.20
C LEU A 143 0.37 5.12 -1.78
N PRO A 144 0.98 4.99 -0.59
CA PRO A 144 1.41 3.70 -0.06
C PRO A 144 0.23 2.76 0.19
N ASP A 145 0.35 1.50 -0.24
CA ASP A 145 -0.67 0.45 -0.04
C ASP A 145 -0.96 0.14 1.43
N VAL A 146 0.02 0.33 2.32
CA VAL A 146 -0.13 0.09 3.78
C VAL A 146 -1.18 0.97 4.45
N CYS A 147 -1.61 2.04 3.80
CA CYS A 147 -2.72 2.89 4.28
C CYS A 147 -4.09 2.26 4.03
N LEU A 148 -4.15 1.21 3.23
CA LEU A 148 -5.37 0.57 2.78
C LEU A 148 -5.52 -0.82 3.40
N SER A 149 -6.70 -1.08 3.96
CA SER A 149 -7.17 -2.40 4.37
C SER A 149 -8.24 -2.86 3.39
N ASN A 150 -7.97 -3.94 2.64
CA ASN A 150 -8.85 -4.42 1.56
C ASN A 150 -9.23 -3.33 0.54
N GLY A 151 -8.28 -2.46 0.18
CA GLY A 151 -8.49 -1.38 -0.79
C GLY A 151 -9.22 -0.14 -0.25
N ARG A 152 -9.50 -0.07 1.06
CA ARG A 152 -10.14 1.08 1.73
C ARG A 152 -9.25 1.66 2.81
N PHE A 153 -9.33 2.96 3.03
CA PHE A 153 -8.72 3.60 4.19
C PHE A 153 -9.39 3.14 5.49
N LEU A 154 -8.76 3.42 6.64
CA LEU A 154 -9.28 3.04 7.96
C LEU A 154 -10.59 3.76 8.34
N ASP A 155 -10.89 4.88 7.70
CA ASP A 155 -12.16 5.62 7.81
C ASP A 155 -13.24 5.11 6.85
N GLY A 156 -12.95 4.07 6.06
CA GLY A 156 -13.87 3.45 5.11
C GLY A 156 -13.91 4.11 3.72
N MET A 157 -13.23 5.25 3.55
CA MET A 157 -13.12 5.95 2.27
C MET A 157 -12.37 5.09 1.23
N GLN A 158 -12.74 5.19 -0.04
CA GLN A 158 -11.99 4.59 -1.14
C GLN A 158 -11.01 5.60 -1.74
N PRO A 159 -9.87 5.15 -2.29
CA PRO A 159 -8.96 6.01 -3.05
C PRO A 159 -9.64 6.76 -4.20
N GLU A 160 -10.71 6.21 -4.74
CA GLU A 160 -11.53 6.79 -5.82
C GLU A 160 -12.38 7.97 -5.35
N ASP A 161 -12.69 8.06 -4.06
CA ASP A 161 -13.48 9.14 -3.45
C ASP A 161 -12.63 10.42 -3.20
N LEU A 162 -11.31 10.33 -3.39
CA LEU A 162 -10.38 11.44 -3.17
C LEU A 162 -10.57 12.55 -4.23
N PRO A 163 -10.32 13.82 -3.87
CA PRO A 163 -10.46 14.96 -4.80
C PRO A 163 -9.45 14.93 -5.95
N ARG A 164 -8.41 14.09 -5.84
CA ARG A 164 -7.37 13.88 -6.83
C ARG A 164 -7.15 12.39 -7.02
N ALA A 165 -6.97 11.95 -8.26
CA ALA A 165 -6.63 10.58 -8.56
C ALA A 165 -5.26 10.22 -7.97
N VAL A 166 -5.21 9.11 -7.23
CA VAL A 166 -3.99 8.57 -6.63
C VAL A 166 -3.63 7.23 -7.28
N GLU A 167 -2.33 6.97 -7.35
CA GLU A 167 -1.75 5.70 -7.80
C GLU A 167 -1.25 4.96 -6.56
N VAL A 168 -1.85 3.80 -6.27
CA VAL A 168 -1.44 2.98 -5.13
C VAL A 168 -0.16 2.23 -5.48
N VAL A 169 0.85 2.34 -4.62
CA VAL A 169 2.17 1.73 -4.79
C VAL A 169 2.48 0.88 -3.56
N ALA A 170 3.04 -0.31 -3.79
CA ALA A 170 3.48 -1.17 -2.70
C ALA A 170 4.57 -0.50 -1.85
N THR A 171 4.48 -0.68 -0.53
CA THR A 171 5.38 -0.04 0.44
C THR A 171 6.73 -0.78 0.52
N ASP A 172 7.44 -0.81 -0.60
CA ASP A 172 8.77 -1.37 -0.73
C ASP A 172 9.65 -0.49 -1.65
N GLY A 173 10.96 -0.64 -1.53
CA GLY A 173 11.88 0.25 -2.24
C GLY A 173 11.90 0.00 -3.74
N ALA A 174 11.65 -1.23 -4.19
CA ALA A 174 11.69 -1.59 -5.59
C ALA A 174 10.47 -1.03 -6.34
N SER A 175 9.27 -1.20 -5.76
CA SER A 175 8.01 -0.67 -6.27
C SER A 175 8.00 0.85 -6.32
N LEU A 176 8.53 1.51 -5.29
CA LEU A 176 8.69 2.97 -5.33
C LEU A 176 9.68 3.38 -6.42
N ARG A 177 10.84 2.72 -6.53
CA ARG A 177 11.82 3.01 -7.58
C ARG A 177 11.24 2.82 -8.97
N GLU A 178 10.43 1.79 -9.19
CA GLU A 178 9.74 1.54 -10.47
C GLU A 178 8.69 2.61 -10.77
N ALA A 179 7.86 2.97 -9.79
CA ALA A 179 6.86 4.03 -9.94
C ALA A 179 7.51 5.38 -10.32
N LEU A 180 8.73 5.62 -9.82
CA LEU A 180 9.57 6.75 -10.22
C LEU A 180 10.24 6.52 -11.59
N SER A 181 10.76 5.34 -11.91
CA SER A 181 11.55 5.08 -13.14
C SER A 181 10.75 5.14 -14.45
N ILE A 182 9.42 5.01 -14.39
CA ILE A 182 8.50 5.08 -15.55
C ILE A 182 8.62 6.41 -16.35
N VAL A 183 9.37 7.39 -15.85
CA VAL A 183 9.64 8.68 -16.50
C VAL A 183 10.85 8.65 -17.47
N GLY A 184 11.58 7.54 -17.63
CA GLY A 184 12.89 7.54 -18.31
C GLY A 184 13.01 6.96 -19.73
N ALA A 185 11.95 6.46 -20.38
CA ALA A 185 12.06 5.80 -21.69
C ALA A 185 11.38 6.62 -22.81
N GLY A 186 11.95 7.78 -23.11
CA GLY A 186 11.54 8.63 -24.23
C GLY A 186 12.71 9.53 -24.64
N ARG A 187 13.76 8.91 -25.19
CA ARG A 187 14.67 9.58 -26.11
C ARG A 187 14.05 9.58 -27.50
#